data_AF-A0AAD8BYI5-F1
#
_entry.id   AF-A0AAD8BYI5-F1
#
_cell.length_a   1.000
_cell.length_b   1.000
_cell.length_c   1.000
_cell.angle_alpha   90.00
_cell.angle_beta   90.00
_cell.angle_gamma   90.00
#
_symmetry.space_group_name_H-M   'P 1'
#
loop_
_entity.id
_entity.type
_entity.pdbx_description
1 polymer ?
#
loop_
_entity_poly.entity_id
_entity_poly.type
_entity_poly.pdbx_seq_one_letter_code
_entity_poly.pdbx_strand_id
1 'polypeptide(L)'
;MNGSDAHCGDPFHPAFNMDRYHTKCEQGQNNRIGLFPARYCTKIKGTNLKTNEEMIIRSCSLYAFENTCGMFQFDNVHYTGCLMSCTRDACNSGRSTYSLDRRITRTLMIWATFVMLSAFTTTSALS
;
A
#
# COMPACT_ATOMS: atom_id res chain seq x y z
N MET A 1 -14.77 -5.41 -9.70
CA MET A 1 -14.18 -4.59 -10.79
C MET A 1 -14.90 -3.26 -10.77
N ASN A 2 -14.18 -2.12 -10.83
CA ASN A 2 -14.62 -0.76 -10.47
C ASN A 2 -14.53 -0.38 -8.97
N GLY A 3 -13.54 -0.92 -8.23
CA GLY A 3 -13.33 -0.58 -6.80
C GLY A 3 -14.41 -1.07 -5.82
N SER A 4 -15.45 -1.73 -6.33
CA SER A 4 -16.58 -2.31 -5.58
C SER A 4 -16.20 -3.44 -4.62
N ASP A 5 -15.00 -3.98 -4.77
CA ASP A 5 -14.45 -4.99 -3.87
C ASP A 5 -13.04 -4.53 -3.46
N ALA A 6 -12.94 -4.04 -2.22
CA ALA A 6 -11.67 -3.64 -1.61
C ALA A 6 -10.68 -4.81 -1.49
N HIS A 7 -11.17 -6.05 -1.50
CA HIS A 7 -10.40 -7.28 -1.39
C HIS A 7 -9.97 -7.84 -2.76
N CYS A 8 -10.53 -7.35 -3.88
CA CYS A 8 -10.14 -7.76 -5.23
C CYS A 8 -8.65 -7.45 -5.51
N GLY A 9 -8.15 -6.36 -4.94
CA GLY A 9 -6.75 -5.97 -5.00
C GLY A 9 -5.88 -6.58 -3.90
N ASP A 10 -6.43 -7.39 -2.99
CA ASP A 10 -5.72 -8.03 -1.89
C ASP A 10 -6.08 -9.52 -1.74
N PRO A 11 -5.42 -10.41 -2.51
CA PRO A 11 -5.65 -11.85 -2.44
C PRO A 11 -5.15 -12.48 -1.13
N PHE A 12 -4.53 -11.70 -0.25
CA PHE A 12 -3.95 -12.18 1.00
C PHE A 12 -4.86 -12.03 2.21
N HIS A 13 -6.09 -11.54 2.07
CA HIS A 13 -7.03 -11.56 3.19
C HIS A 13 -7.56 -13.00 3.38
N PRO A 14 -7.10 -13.74 4.42
CA PRO A 14 -7.39 -15.16 4.55
C PRO A 14 -8.88 -15.45 4.75
N ALA A 15 -9.67 -14.46 5.19
CA ALA A 15 -11.10 -14.62 5.37
C ALA A 15 -11.91 -14.64 4.05
N PHE A 16 -11.34 -14.18 2.93
CA PHE A 16 -12.11 -13.95 1.69
C PHE A 16 -11.54 -14.60 0.43
N ASN A 17 -10.27 -15.06 0.42
CA ASN A 17 -9.63 -15.56 -0.81
C ASN A 17 -8.58 -16.68 -0.55
N MET A 18 -8.93 -17.71 0.24
CA MET A 18 -8.01 -18.85 0.49
C MET A 18 -7.58 -19.56 -0.81
N ASP A 19 -8.44 -19.65 -1.82
CA ASP A 19 -8.13 -20.31 -3.09
C ASP A 19 -7.09 -19.54 -3.94
N ARG A 20 -6.91 -18.24 -3.68
CA ARG A 20 -5.92 -17.39 -4.37
C ARG A 20 -4.61 -17.26 -3.58
N TYR A 21 -4.56 -17.83 -2.37
CA TYR A 21 -3.37 -17.83 -1.54
C TYR A 21 -2.45 -18.98 -1.94
N HIS A 22 -1.31 -18.65 -2.54
CA HIS A 22 -0.29 -19.63 -2.92
C HIS A 22 0.67 -19.88 -1.75
N THR A 23 0.49 -21.01 -1.06
CA THR A 23 1.33 -21.46 0.07
C THR A 23 2.71 -22.00 -0.34
N LYS A 24 2.91 -22.32 -1.62
CA LYS A 24 4.17 -22.77 -2.19
C LYS A 24 4.43 -21.99 -3.46
N CYS A 25 5.17 -20.91 -3.34
CA CYS A 25 5.45 -20.07 -4.49
C CYS A 25 6.71 -20.57 -5.22
N GLU A 26 6.53 -20.90 -6.49
CA GLU A 26 7.58 -21.46 -7.31
C GLU A 26 7.65 -20.73 -8.65
N GLN A 27 8.84 -20.67 -9.23
CA GLN A 27 9.06 -20.08 -10.55
C GLN A 27 9.99 -20.99 -11.35
N GLY A 28 9.71 -21.11 -12.65
CA GLY A 28 10.67 -21.70 -13.59
C GLY A 28 11.92 -20.83 -13.72
N GLN A 29 13.06 -21.46 -14.02
CA GLN A 29 14.32 -20.79 -14.26
C GLN A 29 14.79 -21.06 -15.69
N ASN A 30 15.27 -20.03 -16.38
CA ASN A 30 15.87 -20.18 -17.71
C ASN A 30 16.98 -21.25 -17.65
N ASN A 31 17.04 -22.11 -18.67
CA ASN A 31 17.98 -23.23 -18.79
C ASN A 31 17.88 -24.31 -17.68
N ARG A 32 16.76 -24.43 -16.96
CA ARG A 32 16.52 -25.55 -16.04
C ARG A 32 15.11 -26.12 -16.23
N ILE A 33 14.99 -27.45 -16.12
CA ILE A 33 13.70 -28.14 -16.19
C ILE A 33 13.11 -28.20 -14.79
N GLY A 34 11.86 -27.77 -14.64
CA GLY A 34 11.11 -27.83 -13.39
C GLY A 34 10.86 -26.46 -12.74
N LEU A 35 10.16 -26.50 -11.61
CA LEU A 35 9.83 -25.34 -10.80
C LEU A 35 10.78 -25.28 -9.59
N PHE A 36 11.19 -24.08 -9.22
CA PHE A 36 12.09 -23.84 -8.10
C PHE A 36 11.43 -22.93 -7.07
N PRO A 37 11.70 -23.14 -5.77
CA PRO A 37 11.15 -22.32 -4.71
C PRO A 37 11.57 -20.86 -4.90
N ALA A 38 10.59 -19.99 -5.14
CA ALA A 38 10.81 -18.58 -5.30
C ALA A 38 11.13 -17.94 -3.94
N ARG A 39 12.02 -16.94 -3.94
CA ARG A 39 12.49 -16.28 -2.71
C ARG A 39 11.92 -14.89 -2.51
N TYR A 40 11.34 -14.31 -3.56
CA TYR A 40 10.82 -12.95 -3.58
C TYR A 40 9.39 -12.94 -4.07
N CYS A 41 8.61 -12.00 -3.54
CA CYS A 41 7.29 -11.63 -4.01
C CYS A 41 7.40 -10.33 -4.80
N THR A 42 6.95 -10.34 -6.05
CA THR A 42 6.84 -9.16 -6.91
C THR A 42 5.40 -8.66 -6.91
N LYS A 43 5.23 -7.35 -6.72
CA LYS A 43 3.96 -6.64 -6.90
C LYS A 43 4.12 -5.55 -7.93
N ILE A 44 3.24 -5.56 -8.93
CA ILE A 44 3.04 -4.48 -9.87
C ILE A 44 1.69 -3.87 -9.56
N LYS A 45 1.66 -2.56 -9.35
CA LYS A 45 0.43 -1.79 -9.21
C LYS A 45 0.52 -0.64 -10.20
N GLY A 46 -0.40 -0.56 -11.16
CA GLY A 46 -0.42 0.51 -12.14
C GLY A 46 -1.84 0.95 -12.49
N THR A 47 -1.97 2.20 -12.91
CA THR A 47 -3.22 2.77 -13.41
C THR A 47 -3.06 3.05 -14.91
N ASN A 48 -3.97 2.54 -15.71
CA ASN A 48 -3.99 2.72 -17.16
C ASN A 48 -4.17 4.22 -17.48
N LEU A 49 -3.25 4.79 -18.27
CA LEU A 49 -3.29 6.21 -18.60
C LEU A 49 -4.48 6.62 -19.50
N LYS A 50 -5.11 5.66 -20.20
CA LYS A 50 -6.24 5.92 -21.09
C LYS A 50 -7.59 5.66 -20.41
N THR A 51 -7.73 4.51 -19.75
CA THR A 51 -9.02 4.08 -19.17
C THR A 51 -9.17 4.41 -17.68
N ASN A 52 -8.09 4.84 -17.02
CA ASN A 52 -8.01 4.98 -15.56
C ASN A 52 -8.26 3.67 -14.78
N GLU A 53 -8.22 2.52 -15.44
CA GLU A 53 -8.37 1.23 -14.77
C GLU A 53 -7.12 0.83 -14.00
N GLU A 54 -7.31 0.23 -12.82
CA GLU A 54 -6.23 -0.22 -11.96
C GLU A 54 -5.87 -1.68 -12.25
N MET A 55 -4.58 -1.91 -12.51
CA MET A 55 -3.98 -3.22 -12.67
C MET A 55 -3.14 -3.54 -11.44
N ILE A 56 -3.36 -4.73 -10.87
CA ILE A 56 -2.56 -5.25 -9.78
C ILE A 56 -2.12 -6.67 -10.12
N ILE A 57 -0.82 -6.86 -10.31
CA ILE A 57 -0.20 -8.17 -10.54
C ILE A 57 0.62 -8.52 -9.31
N ARG A 58 0.44 -9.74 -8.81
CA ARG A 58 1.30 -10.34 -7.78
C ARG A 58 1.81 -11.66 -8.31
N SER A 59 3.12 -11.83 -8.28
CA SER A 59 3.80 -13.06 -8.67
C SER A 59 4.97 -13.28 -7.72
N CYS A 60 5.54 -14.47 -7.70
CA CYS A 60 6.83 -14.69 -7.06
C CYS A 60 7.94 -14.77 -8.08
N SER A 61 9.15 -14.49 -7.61
CA SER A 61 10.35 -14.51 -8.41
C SER A 61 11.54 -15.13 -7.67
N LEU A 62 12.44 -15.74 -8.44
CA LEU A 62 13.75 -16.20 -7.96
C LEU A 62 14.70 -15.04 -7.66
N TYR A 63 14.50 -13.91 -8.34
CA TYR A 63 15.35 -12.71 -8.26
C TYR A 63 14.54 -11.49 -7.83
N ALA A 64 15.14 -10.61 -7.02
CA ALA A 64 14.50 -9.36 -6.65
C ALA A 64 14.56 -8.35 -7.80
N PHE A 65 13.46 -7.62 -8.00
CA PHE A 65 13.45 -6.40 -8.82
C PHE A 65 13.71 -5.17 -7.96
N GLU A 66 14.26 -4.13 -8.56
CA GLU A 66 14.38 -2.82 -7.92
C GLU A 66 13.01 -2.18 -7.72
N ASN A 67 12.79 -1.63 -6.53
CA ASN A 67 11.57 -0.90 -6.21
C ASN A 67 11.57 0.42 -6.96
N THR A 68 10.79 0.49 -8.03
CA THR A 68 10.74 1.64 -8.93
C THR A 68 9.29 2.07 -9.15
N CYS A 69 9.07 3.39 -9.21
CA CYS A 69 7.76 3.96 -9.51
C CYS A 69 7.89 4.94 -10.67
N GLY A 70 6.93 4.92 -11.57
CA GLY A 70 6.92 5.75 -12.77
C GLY A 70 5.95 5.23 -13.81
N MET A 71 6.16 5.68 -15.05
CA MET A 71 5.41 5.17 -16.20
C MET A 71 6.08 3.90 -16.72
N PHE A 72 5.28 2.90 -17.04
CA PHE A 72 5.75 1.65 -17.63
C PHE A 72 4.74 1.13 -18.65
N GLN A 73 5.20 0.31 -19.58
CA GLN A 73 4.35 -0.36 -20.54
C GLN A 73 4.19 -1.84 -20.16
N PHE A 74 2.97 -2.33 -20.15
CA PHE A 74 2.65 -3.74 -19.93
C PHE A 74 1.60 -4.17 -20.95
N ASP A 75 1.87 -5.24 -21.70
CA ASP A 75 1.00 -5.75 -22.77
C ASP A 75 0.51 -4.66 -23.75
N ASN A 76 1.46 -3.85 -24.27
CA ASN A 76 1.21 -2.69 -25.14
C ASN A 76 0.37 -1.54 -24.53
N VAL A 77 -0.03 -1.63 -23.26
CA VAL A 77 -0.78 -0.58 -22.54
C VAL A 77 0.16 0.21 -21.63
N HIS A 78 -0.06 1.53 -21.56
CA HIS A 78 0.74 2.43 -20.73
C HIS A 78 0.09 2.60 -19.36
N TYR A 79 0.87 2.36 -18.32
CA TYR A 79 0.46 2.49 -16.93
C TYR A 79 1.35 3.50 -16.22
N THR A 80 0.81 4.12 -15.16
CA THR A 80 1.58 4.83 -14.15
C THR A 80 1.45 4.10 -12.82
N GLY A 81 2.56 3.82 -12.14
CA GLY A 81 2.52 2.99 -10.94
C GLY A 81 3.87 2.59 -10.38
N CYS A 82 3.91 1.48 -9.65
CA CYS A 82 5.12 0.97 -8.99
C CYS A 82 5.31 -0.53 -9.24
N LEU A 83 6.56 -0.90 -9.45
CA LEU A 83 7.09 -2.27 -9.43
C LEU A 83 7.88 -2.45 -8.14
N MET A 84 7.53 -3.46 -7.34
CA MET A 84 8.18 -3.71 -6.05
C MET A 84 8.47 -5.18 -5.84
N SER A 85 9.58 -5.49 -5.16
CA SER A 85 9.93 -6.83 -4.68
C SER A 85 10.16 -6.86 -3.18
N CYS A 86 9.76 -7.95 -2.54
CA CYS A 86 9.97 -8.16 -1.11
C CYS A 86 10.10 -9.64 -0.74
N THR A 87 10.61 -9.92 0.45
CA THR A 87 10.90 -11.28 0.95
C THR A 87 9.83 -11.84 1.88
N ARG A 88 8.76 -11.08 2.14
CA ARG A 88 7.67 -11.46 3.04
C ARG A 88 6.32 -11.08 2.44
N ASP A 89 5.29 -11.86 2.77
CA ASP A 89 3.92 -11.55 2.41
C ASP A 89 3.50 -10.19 2.99
N ALA A 90 2.58 -9.50 2.30
CA ALA A 90 2.02 -8.22 2.73
C ALA A 90 3.05 -7.11 3.08
N CYS A 91 4.27 -7.17 2.53
CA CYS A 91 5.34 -6.18 2.74
C CYS A 91 5.00 -4.74 2.30
N ASN A 92 3.88 -4.54 1.63
CA ASN A 92 3.45 -3.27 1.08
C ASN A 92 2.64 -2.51 2.11
N SER A 93 3.32 -1.94 3.11
CA SER A 93 2.72 -0.86 3.88
C SER A 93 2.46 0.29 2.90
N GLY A 94 1.20 0.54 2.54
CA GLY A 94 0.86 1.80 1.90
C GLY A 94 1.41 2.94 2.76
N ARG A 95 1.87 4.05 2.15
CA ARG A 95 2.21 5.24 2.94
C ARG A 95 1.01 5.54 3.81
N SER A 96 1.18 5.35 5.12
CA SER A 96 0.21 5.66 6.14
C SER A 96 -0.27 7.09 5.90
N THR A 97 -1.49 7.26 5.38
CA THR A 97 -2.15 8.57 5.23
C THR A 97 -2.62 9.07 6.59
N TYR A 98 -1.72 9.05 7.58
CA TYR A 98 -1.92 9.59 8.91
C TYR A 98 -0.81 10.61 9.19
N SER A 99 -0.74 11.71 8.44
CA SER A 99 0.26 12.75 8.75
C SER A 99 -0.19 14.21 8.60
N LEU A 100 -1.44 14.48 8.23
CA LEU A 100 -1.97 15.86 8.24
C LEU A 100 -2.83 16.17 9.47
N ASP A 101 -3.48 15.16 10.06
CA ASP A 101 -4.39 15.38 11.19
C ASP A 101 -3.65 15.73 12.50
N ARG A 102 -2.45 15.17 12.72
CA ARG A 102 -1.67 15.35 13.96
C ARG A 102 -1.18 16.78 14.20
N ARG A 103 -1.05 17.61 13.15
CA ARG A 103 -0.67 19.02 13.32
C ARG A 103 -1.85 19.88 13.73
N ILE A 104 -3.02 19.66 13.11
CA ILE A 104 -4.25 20.41 13.38
C ILE A 104 -4.77 20.12 14.79
N THR A 105 -4.79 18.85 15.20
CA THR A 105 -5.17 18.46 16.57
C THR A 105 -4.24 19.06 17.63
N ARG A 106 -2.92 19.15 17.38
CA ARG A 106 -1.99 19.80 18.33
C ARG A 106 -2.24 21.30 18.46
N THR A 107 -2.51 22.03 17.38
CA THR A 107 -2.81 23.47 17.46
C THR A 107 -4.15 23.76 18.15
N LEU A 108 -5.18 22.94 17.91
CA LEU A 108 -6.48 23.10 18.55
C LEU A 108 -6.41 22.86 20.06
N MET A 109 -5.65 21.84 20.49
CA MET A 109 -5.48 21.55 21.92
C MET A 109 -4.72 22.67 22.66
N ILE A 110 -3.66 23.23 22.05
CA ILE A 110 -2.90 24.35 22.64
C ILE A 110 -3.76 25.62 22.73
N TRP A 111 -4.60 25.88 21.73
CA TRP A 111 -5.50 27.03 21.76
C TRP A 111 -6.58 26.86 22.83
N ALA A 112 -7.19 25.67 22.94
CA ALA A 112 -8.19 25.38 23.95
C ALA A 112 -7.64 25.50 25.38
N THR A 113 -6.41 25.05 25.64
CA THR A 113 -5.78 25.22 26.96
C THR A 113 -5.49 26.68 27.29
N PHE A 114 -5.09 27.49 26.30
CA PHE A 114 -4.87 28.93 26.49
C PHE A 114 -6.18 29.67 26.82
N VAL A 115 -7.27 29.35 26.12
CA VAL A 115 -8.59 29.92 26.38
C VAL A 115 -9.09 29.54 27.77
N MET A 116 -8.95 28.28 28.18
CA MET A 116 -9.36 27.86 29.52
C MET A 116 -8.53 28.54 30.61
N LEU A 117 -7.20 28.65 30.45
CA LEU A 117 -6.33 29.28 31.44
C LEU A 117 -6.65 30.77 31.62
N SER A 118 -6.90 31.49 30.52
CA SER A 118 -7.32 32.90 30.58
C SER A 118 -8.66 33.09 31.27
N ALA A 119 -9.66 32.22 30.99
CA ALA A 119 -10.95 32.25 31.66
C ALA A 119 -10.84 32.04 33.19
N PHE A 120 -10.02 31.09 33.64
CA PHE A 120 -9.78 30.86 35.08
C PHE A 120 -9.12 32.05 35.78
N THR A 121 -8.18 32.74 35.13
CA THR A 121 -7.54 33.94 35.69
C THR A 121 -8.50 35.13 35.77
N THR A 122 -9.42 35.28 34.83
CA THR A 122 -10.41 36.37 34.88
C THR A 122 -11.47 36.17 35.96
N THR A 123 -11.88 34.93 36.25
CA THR A 123 -12.83 34.64 37.34
C THR A 123 -12.23 34.79 38.73
N SER A 124 -10.91 34.60 38.87
CA SER A 124 -10.20 34.76 40.15
C SER A 124 -9.77 36.20 40.45
N ALA A 125 -9.84 37.11 39.46
CA ALA A 125 -9.58 38.54 39.63
C ALA A 125 -10.85 39.37 39.93
N LEU A 126 -12.04 38.74 39.86
CA LEU A 126 -13.34 39.39 40.12
C LEU A 126 -13.95 39.04 41.50
N SER A 127 -13.23 38.27 42.32
CA SER A 127 -13.57 37.91 43.71
C SER A 127 -12.60 38.55 44.68
#